data_AF-A0A7C5GUX1-F1
#
_entry.id   AF-A0A7C5GUX1-F1
#
_cell.length_a   1.000
_cell.length_b   1.000
_cell.length_c   1.000
_cell.angle_alpha   90.00
_cell.angle_beta   90.00
_cell.angle_gamma   90.00
#
_symmetry.space_group_name_H-M   'P 1'
#
loop_
_entity.id
_entity.type
_entity.pdbx_description
1 polymer ?
#
loop_
_entity_poly.entity_id
_entity_poly.type
_entity_poly.pdbx_seq_one_letter_code
_entity_poly.pdbx_strand_id
1 'polypeptide(L)'
;MHRFFQQYINSHFTPSFHSIKFSLLAISLGISLSACQTDMSDLTTKVAQIKARPAGIIDPIPEQQPYLSYSYPQHRRDPFNSSKLKPSRVRTIPEKVEEKPKVEKGVPLDLTRPPEFLESYPLDSLGYVGTVSKEKTEWALIKNKNGAVHRVKRGNYLGQDHGKIINITETKLYLQETVPNGLGGYKHRETTLELVK
;
A
#
# COMPACT_ATOMS: atom_id res chain seq x y z
N MET A 1 -21.18 19.01 -97.24
CA MET A 1 -20.04 18.62 -96.38
C MET A 1 -20.17 19.28 -95.00
N HIS A 2 -21.18 18.94 -94.18
CA HIS A 2 -21.27 19.53 -92.81
C HIS A 2 -22.13 18.73 -91.80
N ARG A 3 -22.44 17.46 -92.07
CA ARG A 3 -23.28 16.62 -91.19
C ARG A 3 -22.53 15.47 -90.49
N PHE A 4 -21.20 15.44 -90.55
CA PHE A 4 -20.41 14.35 -89.96
C PHE A 4 -19.72 14.71 -88.63
N PHE A 5 -19.87 15.93 -88.11
CA PHE A 5 -19.08 16.38 -86.95
C PHE A 5 -19.82 16.35 -85.60
N GLN A 6 -21.07 15.87 -85.52
CA GLN A 6 -21.85 15.93 -84.27
C GLN A 6 -22.11 14.59 -83.55
N GLN A 7 -21.59 13.46 -84.03
CA GLN A 7 -21.92 12.16 -83.44
C GLN A 7 -20.85 11.56 -82.49
N TYR A 8 -19.80 12.30 -82.10
CA TYR A 8 -18.66 11.69 -81.36
C TYR A 8 -18.53 12.07 -79.86
N ILE A 9 -19.40 12.91 -79.31
CA ILE A 9 -19.18 13.46 -77.93
C ILE A 9 -19.94 12.69 -76.83
N ASN A 10 -20.89 11.80 -77.14
CA ASN A 10 -21.80 11.22 -76.13
C ASN A 10 -21.61 9.71 -75.88
N SER A 11 -20.38 9.23 -75.67
CA SER A 11 -20.22 7.80 -75.32
C SER A 11 -19.01 7.43 -74.45
N HIS A 12 -18.58 8.25 -73.49
CA HIS A 12 -17.66 7.76 -72.45
C HIS A 12 -17.88 8.46 -71.10
N PHE A 13 -18.99 8.19 -70.43
CA PHE A 13 -19.06 8.41 -68.98
C PHE A 13 -20.03 7.43 -68.31
N THR A 14 -19.61 6.17 -68.20
CA THR A 14 -20.16 5.26 -67.19
C THR A 14 -19.26 5.36 -65.97
N PRO A 15 -19.65 6.09 -64.91
CA PRO A 15 -18.87 6.08 -63.68
C PRO A 15 -18.95 4.68 -63.07
N SER A 16 -17.81 3.98 -63.06
CA SER A 16 -17.64 2.72 -62.34
C SER A 16 -18.11 2.89 -60.90
N PHE A 17 -18.91 1.94 -60.40
CA PHE A 17 -19.46 1.92 -59.04
C PHE A 17 -18.39 2.11 -57.94
N HIS A 18 -17.11 1.84 -58.23
CA HIS A 18 -15.99 2.12 -57.33
C HIS A 18 -15.69 3.62 -57.16
N SER A 19 -15.79 4.42 -58.23
CA SER A 19 -15.48 5.86 -58.20
C SER A 19 -16.54 6.65 -57.44
N ILE A 20 -17.81 6.22 -57.51
CA ILE A 20 -18.92 6.83 -56.76
C ILE A 20 -18.79 6.51 -55.26
N LYS A 21 -18.45 5.26 -54.91
CA LYS A 21 -18.22 4.86 -53.51
C LYS A 21 -17.03 5.60 -52.88
N PHE A 22 -15.95 5.80 -53.63
CA PHE A 22 -14.77 6.53 -53.13
C PHE A 22 -15.05 8.02 -52.88
N SER A 23 -15.84 8.65 -53.77
CA SER A 23 -16.29 10.04 -53.59
C SER A 23 -17.24 10.18 -52.39
N LEU A 24 -18.19 9.26 -52.21
CA LEU A 24 -19.09 9.24 -51.04
C LEU A 24 -18.33 9.01 -49.72
N LEU A 25 -17.30 8.16 -49.71
CA LEU A 25 -16.45 7.93 -48.55
C LEU A 25 -15.65 9.20 -48.18
N ALA A 26 -15.11 9.91 -49.18
CA ALA A 26 -14.35 11.14 -48.95
C ALA A 26 -15.24 12.28 -48.42
N ILE A 27 -16.48 12.40 -48.94
CA ILE A 27 -17.46 13.39 -48.46
C ILE A 27 -17.90 13.05 -47.03
N SER A 28 -18.17 11.78 -46.73
CA SER A 28 -18.47 11.31 -45.37
C SER A 28 -17.35 11.63 -44.39
N LEU A 29 -16.09 11.41 -44.78
CA LEU A 29 -14.93 11.69 -43.94
C LEU A 29 -14.76 13.19 -43.68
N GLY A 30 -15.00 14.04 -44.69
CA GLY A 30 -14.96 15.50 -44.55
C GLY A 30 -16.02 16.05 -43.58
N ILE A 31 -17.23 15.47 -43.59
CA ILE A 31 -18.30 15.86 -42.64
C ILE A 31 -17.92 15.45 -41.20
N SER A 32 -17.30 14.28 -41.02
CA SER A 32 -16.86 13.82 -39.69
C SER A 32 -15.77 14.70 -39.06
N LEU A 33 -14.94 15.38 -39.85
CA LEU A 33 -13.91 16.30 -39.32
C LEU A 33 -14.51 17.60 -38.74
N SER A 34 -15.69 18.02 -39.20
CA SER A 34 -16.31 19.28 -38.76
C SER A 34 -17.03 19.17 -37.41
N ALA A 35 -17.19 17.94 -36.88
CA ALA A 35 -17.86 17.69 -35.61
C ALA A 35 -16.96 17.90 -34.37
N CYS A 36 -15.66 18.13 -34.57
CA CYS A 36 -14.69 18.35 -33.49
C CYS A 36 -14.37 19.84 -33.28
N GLN A 37 -15.40 20.68 -33.19
CA GLN A 37 -15.24 22.08 -32.74
C GLN A 37 -15.97 22.22 -31.40
N THR A 38 -15.22 22.12 -30.30
CA THR A 38 -15.77 22.33 -28.95
C THR A 38 -15.59 23.78 -28.54
N ASP A 39 -16.71 24.46 -28.25
CA ASP A 39 -16.72 25.83 -27.72
C ASP A 39 -16.16 25.83 -26.28
N MET A 40 -15.04 26.52 -26.07
CA MET A 40 -14.33 26.61 -24.79
C MET A 40 -14.55 27.96 -24.09
N SER A 41 -15.49 28.76 -24.57
CA SER A 41 -15.79 30.10 -24.04
C SER A 41 -16.16 30.07 -22.55
N ASP A 42 -16.90 29.07 -22.08
CA ASP A 42 -17.27 28.93 -20.66
C ASP A 42 -16.05 28.73 -19.75
N LEU A 43 -15.10 27.86 -20.15
CA LEU A 43 -13.87 27.65 -19.38
C LEU A 43 -13.03 28.92 -19.28
N THR A 44 -12.91 29.67 -20.38
CA THR A 44 -12.17 30.94 -20.38
C THR A 44 -12.83 31.98 -19.45
N THR A 45 -14.16 32.03 -19.45
CA THR A 45 -14.96 32.91 -18.58
C THR A 45 -14.80 32.52 -17.12
N LYS A 46 -14.84 31.22 -16.80
CA LYS A 46 -14.62 30.70 -15.44
C LYS A 46 -13.23 31.01 -14.92
N VAL A 47 -12.19 30.85 -15.75
CA VAL A 47 -10.81 31.18 -15.38
C VAL A 47 -10.67 32.69 -15.09
N ALA A 48 -11.25 33.54 -15.94
CA ALA A 48 -11.25 34.99 -15.72
C ALA A 48 -11.96 35.36 -14.41
N GLN A 49 -13.12 34.73 -14.13
CA GLN A 49 -13.87 34.95 -12.89
C GLN A 49 -13.08 34.52 -11.65
N ILE A 50 -12.35 33.40 -11.70
CA ILE A 50 -11.53 32.92 -10.57
C ILE A 50 -10.35 33.86 -10.31
N LYS A 51 -9.67 34.32 -11.38
CA LYS A 51 -8.54 35.26 -11.29
C LYS A 51 -8.94 36.63 -10.75
N ALA A 52 -10.17 37.07 -11.00
CA ALA A 52 -10.69 38.35 -10.53
C ALA A 52 -11.08 38.36 -9.03
N ARG A 53 -11.04 37.21 -8.35
CA ARG A 53 -11.37 37.14 -6.92
C ARG A 53 -10.26 37.80 -6.11
N PRO A 54 -10.56 38.72 -5.18
CA PRO A 54 -9.57 39.31 -4.31
C PRO A 54 -8.93 38.23 -3.43
N ALA A 55 -7.62 38.34 -3.19
CA ALA A 55 -6.92 37.47 -2.26
C ALA A 55 -7.53 37.64 -0.86
N GLY A 56 -7.81 36.52 -0.18
CA GLY A 56 -8.28 36.54 1.21
C GLY A 56 -7.20 37.10 2.16
N ILE A 57 -7.63 37.52 3.34
CA ILE A 57 -6.71 37.91 4.42
C ILE A 57 -5.92 36.66 4.81
N ILE A 58 -4.59 36.75 4.77
CA ILE A 58 -3.69 35.69 5.21
C ILE A 58 -3.35 35.97 6.67
N ASP A 59 -3.55 34.99 7.55
CA ASP A 59 -3.16 35.13 8.95
C ASP A 59 -1.64 35.37 9.05
N PRO A 60 -1.21 36.29 9.92
CA PRO A 60 0.21 36.56 10.10
C PRO A 60 0.93 35.29 10.56
N ILE A 61 2.19 35.15 10.13
CA ILE A 61 3.06 34.06 10.59
C ILE A 61 3.11 34.10 12.12
N PRO A 62 2.88 32.97 12.81
CA PRO A 62 2.92 32.94 14.26
C PRO A 62 4.31 33.33 14.76
N GLU A 63 4.36 34.11 15.83
CA GLU A 63 5.62 34.47 16.48
C GLU A 63 6.28 33.21 17.06
N GLN A 64 7.58 33.04 16.78
CA GLN A 64 8.34 31.93 17.35
C GLN A 64 8.50 32.15 18.85
N GLN A 65 8.08 31.18 19.66
CA GLN A 65 8.29 31.25 21.10
C GLN A 65 9.80 31.13 21.42
N PRO A 66 10.35 32.00 22.29
CA PRO A 66 11.74 31.92 22.67
C PRO A 66 12.03 30.61 23.42
N TYR A 67 13.15 29.98 23.10
CA TYR A 67 13.62 28.80 23.80
C TYR A 67 14.01 29.16 25.24
N LEU A 68 13.34 28.55 26.22
CA LEU A 68 13.71 28.66 27.62
C LEU A 68 14.82 27.66 27.93
N SER A 69 15.95 28.16 28.44
CA SER A 69 17.02 27.30 28.93
C SER A 69 16.55 26.56 30.18
N TYR A 70 16.49 25.23 30.10
CA TYR A 70 16.20 24.40 31.25
C TYR A 70 17.48 24.17 32.06
N SER A 71 17.52 24.69 33.28
CA SER A 71 18.62 24.38 34.21
C SER A 71 18.37 23.02 34.84
N TYR A 72 19.18 22.03 34.47
CA TYR A 72 19.12 20.71 35.08
C TYR A 72 19.48 20.80 36.58
N PRO A 73 18.69 20.19 37.48
CA PRO A 73 19.04 20.12 38.88
C PRO A 73 20.34 19.32 39.03
N GLN A 74 21.33 19.87 39.73
CA GLN A 74 22.62 19.25 39.99
C GLN A 74 22.42 17.82 40.52
N HIS A 75 22.81 16.82 39.72
CA HIS A 75 22.75 15.44 40.13
C HIS A 75 23.86 15.21 41.17
N ARG A 76 23.51 15.08 42.45
CA ARG A 76 24.49 14.74 43.52
C ARG A 76 25.14 13.36 43.34
N ARG A 77 24.70 12.56 42.37
CA ARG A 77 25.20 11.22 42.12
C ARG A 77 26.01 11.23 40.83
N ASP A 78 27.24 10.72 40.94
CA ASP A 78 28.13 10.49 39.80
C ASP A 78 27.47 9.54 38.79
N PRO A 79 27.19 10.00 37.56
CA PRO A 79 26.57 9.18 36.52
C PRO A 79 27.47 8.04 36.02
N PHE A 80 28.77 8.10 36.27
CA PHE A 80 29.76 7.09 35.86
C PHE A 80 30.31 6.27 37.02
N ASN A 81 29.59 6.21 38.15
CA ASN A 81 30.00 5.39 39.27
C ASN A 81 30.15 3.91 38.84
N SER A 82 31.38 3.42 38.88
CA SER A 82 31.77 2.07 38.47
C SER A 82 31.05 0.94 39.22
N SER A 83 30.45 1.24 40.38
CA SER A 83 29.58 0.31 41.10
C SER A 83 28.33 -0.07 40.29
N LYS A 84 27.80 0.87 39.47
CA LYS A 84 26.64 0.63 38.60
C LYS A 84 27.00 0.20 37.19
N LEU A 85 28.24 0.46 36.76
CA LEU A 85 28.74 0.10 35.43
C LEU A 85 29.42 -1.27 35.37
N LYS A 86 29.55 -1.97 36.51
CA LYS A 86 30.07 -3.36 36.49
C LYS A 86 29.06 -4.24 35.75
N PRO A 87 29.44 -4.90 34.64
CA PRO A 87 28.62 -5.97 34.08
C PRO A 87 28.46 -7.00 35.19
N SER A 88 27.21 -7.39 35.48
CA SER A 88 26.89 -8.35 36.53
C SER A 88 27.67 -9.63 36.25
N ARG A 89 28.81 -9.80 36.94
CA ARG A 89 29.53 -11.06 36.94
C ARG A 89 28.55 -12.08 37.45
N VAL A 90 28.35 -13.15 36.66
CA VAL A 90 27.60 -14.35 37.04
C VAL A 90 27.94 -14.69 38.49
N ARG A 91 27.03 -14.32 39.40
CA ARG A 91 27.18 -14.64 40.81
C ARG A 91 26.75 -16.08 40.97
N THR A 92 27.70 -16.97 41.20
CA THR A 92 27.47 -18.17 41.99
C THR A 92 27.09 -17.68 43.39
N ILE A 93 25.82 -17.79 43.77
CA ILE A 93 25.30 -17.33 45.08
C ILE A 93 25.09 -18.57 45.96
N PRO A 94 25.65 -18.62 47.19
CA PRO A 94 25.24 -19.58 48.20
C PRO A 94 23.88 -19.17 48.79
N GLU A 95 23.01 -20.18 48.91
CA GLU A 95 21.73 -20.26 49.61
C GLU A 95 21.34 -19.06 50.50
N LYS A 96 20.55 -18.13 49.96
CA LYS A 96 19.56 -17.37 50.72
C LYS A 96 18.38 -17.03 49.83
N VAL A 97 17.20 -17.43 50.30
CA VAL A 97 15.92 -17.35 49.61
C VAL A 97 15.46 -15.90 49.60
N GLU A 98 15.83 -15.15 48.57
CA GLU A 98 15.18 -13.89 48.19
C GLU A 98 14.83 -14.02 46.70
N GLU A 99 13.55 -13.84 46.38
CA GLU A 99 12.97 -14.01 45.04
C GLU A 99 13.80 -13.28 43.99
N LYS A 100 14.52 -14.07 43.18
CA LYS A 100 15.21 -13.59 41.98
C LYS A 100 14.16 -12.91 41.09
N PRO A 101 14.42 -11.72 40.53
CA PRO A 101 13.61 -11.25 39.40
C PRO A 101 13.76 -12.33 38.34
N LYS A 102 12.65 -13.00 38.05
CA LYS A 102 12.56 -14.03 37.04
C LYS A 102 13.05 -13.36 35.75
N VAL A 103 14.28 -13.62 35.36
CA VAL A 103 14.72 -13.40 33.98
C VAL A 103 13.76 -14.26 33.21
N GLU A 104 12.74 -13.63 32.64
CA GLU A 104 11.79 -14.32 31.78
C GLU A 104 12.66 -14.95 30.71
N LYS A 105 12.83 -16.27 30.81
CA LYS A 105 13.44 -17.07 29.76
C LYS A 105 12.61 -16.69 28.54
N GLY A 106 13.23 -15.92 27.63
CA GLY A 106 12.56 -15.46 26.42
C GLY A 106 11.91 -16.66 25.76
N VAL A 107 10.79 -16.42 25.09
CA VAL A 107 10.08 -17.49 24.39
C VAL A 107 11.07 -18.15 23.41
N PRO A 108 11.21 -19.50 23.42
CA PRO A 108 12.06 -20.18 22.46
C PRO A 108 11.49 -20.02 21.05
N LEU A 109 12.34 -19.67 20.10
CA LEU A 109 12.00 -19.66 18.68
C LEU A 109 12.05 -21.10 18.16
N ASP A 110 10.96 -21.60 17.59
CA ASP A 110 10.94 -22.94 16.98
C ASP A 110 11.55 -22.91 15.58
N LEU A 111 12.85 -23.21 15.52
CA LEU A 111 13.63 -23.35 14.28
C LEU A 111 13.64 -24.79 13.74
N THR A 112 12.98 -25.73 14.41
CA THR A 112 13.01 -27.14 14.00
C THR A 112 12.03 -27.45 12.87
N ARG A 113 11.01 -26.60 12.72
CA ARG A 113 10.01 -26.72 11.65
C ARG A 113 10.50 -26.11 10.33
N PRO A 114 10.06 -26.66 9.18
CA PRO A 114 10.19 -25.97 7.90
C PRO A 114 9.42 -24.64 7.90
N PRO A 115 9.98 -23.56 7.34
CA PRO A 115 9.26 -22.31 7.16
C PRO A 115 8.17 -22.46 6.09
N GLU A 116 7.04 -21.79 6.31
CA GLU A 116 5.95 -21.65 5.35
C GLU A 116 6.26 -20.55 4.33
N PHE A 117 5.66 -20.63 3.15
CA PHE A 117 5.93 -19.69 2.05
C PHE A 117 5.68 -18.22 2.43
N LEU A 118 4.62 -17.96 3.20
CA LEU A 118 4.24 -16.60 3.61
C LEU A 118 5.15 -16.00 4.69
N GLU A 119 6.06 -16.77 5.27
CA GLU A 119 7.06 -16.26 6.22
C GLU A 119 8.22 -15.53 5.54
N SER A 120 8.36 -15.69 4.22
CA SER A 120 9.34 -14.94 3.43
C SER A 120 8.96 -13.47 3.20
N TYR A 121 7.72 -13.10 3.52
CA TYR A 121 7.17 -11.76 3.33
C TYR A 121 7.06 -11.03 4.66
N PRO A 122 7.34 -9.71 4.71
CA PRO A 122 7.04 -8.92 5.89
C PRO A 122 5.52 -8.79 6.04
N LEU A 123 5.04 -8.73 7.29
CA LEU A 123 3.61 -8.83 7.60
C LEU A 123 2.79 -7.68 7.00
N ASP A 124 3.37 -6.49 6.94
CA ASP A 124 2.79 -5.27 6.34
C ASP A 124 2.53 -5.39 4.82
N SER A 125 3.25 -6.28 4.14
CA SER A 125 3.09 -6.55 2.72
C SER A 125 2.01 -7.60 2.41
N LEU A 126 1.45 -8.22 3.45
CA LEU A 126 0.40 -9.22 3.35
C LEU A 126 -0.96 -8.56 3.58
N GLY A 127 -1.90 -8.84 2.69
CA GLY A 127 -3.28 -8.37 2.80
C GLY A 127 -4.24 -9.50 3.12
N TYR A 128 -5.09 -9.33 4.13
CA TYR A 128 -6.18 -10.26 4.40
C TYR A 128 -7.36 -9.98 3.46
N VAL A 129 -7.72 -10.95 2.62
CA VAL A 129 -8.76 -10.78 1.58
C VAL A 129 -10.11 -11.35 2.00
N GLY A 130 -10.14 -12.22 3.02
CA GLY A 130 -11.37 -12.81 3.56
C GLY A 130 -11.23 -14.29 3.87
N THR A 131 -12.33 -14.94 4.19
CA THR A 131 -12.38 -16.38 4.46
C THR A 131 -13.08 -17.17 3.38
N VAL A 132 -12.78 -18.46 3.31
CA VAL A 132 -13.57 -19.46 2.59
C VAL A 132 -13.73 -20.70 3.46
N SER A 133 -14.96 -21.19 3.58
CA SER A 133 -15.23 -22.46 4.26
C SER A 133 -15.38 -23.56 3.23
N LYS A 134 -14.59 -24.64 3.36
CA LYS A 134 -14.70 -25.83 2.52
C LYS A 134 -14.56 -27.07 3.39
N GLU A 135 -15.44 -28.05 3.21
CA GLU A 135 -15.35 -29.35 3.91
C GLU A 135 -15.24 -29.19 5.45
N LYS A 136 -16.00 -28.26 6.03
CA LYS A 136 -15.98 -27.90 7.47
C LYS A 136 -14.65 -27.31 7.97
N THR A 137 -13.73 -26.96 7.08
CA THR A 137 -12.49 -26.26 7.41
C THR A 137 -12.58 -24.81 6.96
N GLU A 138 -12.33 -23.89 7.89
CA GLU A 138 -12.23 -22.46 7.61
C GLU A 138 -10.81 -22.11 7.17
N TRP A 139 -10.70 -21.45 6.01
CA TRP A 139 -9.46 -20.96 5.43
C TRP A 139 -9.49 -19.44 5.34
N ALA A 140 -8.40 -18.78 5.73
CA ALA A 140 -8.16 -17.39 5.43
C ALA A 140 -7.41 -17.26 4.10
N LEU A 141 -7.73 -16.19 3.36
CA LEU A 141 -7.13 -15.83 2.09
C LEU A 141 -6.17 -14.66 2.31
N ILE A 142 -4.89 -14.88 2.01
CA ILE A 142 -3.84 -13.88 2.18
C ILE A 142 -3.24 -13.54 0.82
N LYS A 143 -3.31 -12.27 0.43
CA LYS A 143 -2.67 -11.74 -0.75
C LYS A 143 -1.26 -11.29 -0.40
N ASN A 144 -0.27 -11.75 -1.14
CA ASN A 144 1.11 -11.27 -0.99
C ASN A 144 1.36 -10.00 -1.82
N LYS A 145 2.55 -9.41 -1.66
CA LYS A 145 2.98 -8.22 -2.43
C LYS A 145 2.96 -8.41 -3.96
N ASN A 146 3.11 -9.65 -4.43
CA ASN A 146 3.09 -9.97 -5.86
C ASN A 146 1.66 -10.13 -6.40
N GLY A 147 0.65 -10.03 -5.54
CA GLY A 147 -0.76 -10.18 -5.88
C GLY A 147 -1.29 -11.61 -5.87
N ALA A 148 -0.46 -12.61 -5.56
CA ALA A 148 -0.89 -14.00 -5.44
C ALA A 148 -1.63 -14.23 -4.12
N VAL A 149 -2.74 -14.99 -4.18
CA VAL A 149 -3.57 -15.32 -3.01
C VAL A 149 -3.25 -16.73 -2.53
N HIS A 150 -2.93 -16.84 -1.25
CA HIS A 150 -2.60 -18.09 -0.58
C HIS A 150 -3.66 -18.41 0.48
N ARG A 151 -4.02 -19.69 0.57
CA ARG A 151 -4.93 -20.21 1.60
C ARG A 151 -4.14 -20.65 2.81
N VAL A 152 -4.54 -20.19 3.99
CA VAL A 152 -3.98 -20.57 5.28
C VAL A 152 -5.10 -20.89 6.26
N LYS A 153 -4.81 -21.68 7.28
CA LYS A 153 -5.76 -22.02 8.35
C LYS A 153 -5.16 -21.73 9.71
N ARG A 154 -5.98 -21.80 10.75
CA ARG A 154 -5.52 -21.65 12.14
C ARG A 154 -4.33 -22.57 12.41
N GLY A 155 -3.28 -22.01 13.03
CA GLY A 155 -2.04 -22.70 13.32
C GLY A 155 -0.94 -22.58 12.26
N ASN A 156 -1.25 -22.09 11.05
CA ASN A 156 -0.23 -21.73 10.06
C ASN A 156 0.55 -20.47 10.46
N TYR A 157 1.67 -20.24 9.77
CA TYR A 157 2.59 -19.15 10.03
C TYR A 157 2.71 -18.23 8.82
N LEU A 158 2.82 -16.93 9.09
CA LEU A 158 3.04 -15.91 8.07
C LEU A 158 3.78 -14.71 8.67
N GLY A 159 4.43 -13.93 7.80
CA GLY A 159 5.30 -12.85 8.26
C GLY A 159 6.69 -13.33 8.67
N GLN A 160 7.68 -12.45 8.54
CA GLN A 160 9.07 -12.71 8.93
C GLN A 160 9.25 -12.91 10.44
N ASP A 161 8.35 -12.34 11.26
CA ASP A 161 8.36 -12.46 12.71
C ASP A 161 7.63 -13.74 13.20
N HIS A 162 7.54 -14.78 12.36
CA HIS A 162 6.90 -16.07 12.67
C HIS A 162 5.48 -15.92 13.25
N GLY A 163 4.64 -15.12 12.61
CA GLY A 163 3.28 -14.84 13.04
C GLY A 163 2.37 -16.06 12.92
N LYS A 164 2.06 -16.69 14.06
CA LYS A 164 1.15 -17.84 14.11
C LYS A 164 -0.31 -17.38 14.10
N ILE A 165 -1.13 -17.94 13.22
CA ILE A 165 -2.57 -17.65 13.19
C ILE A 165 -3.25 -18.29 14.42
N ILE A 166 -3.75 -17.46 15.32
CA ILE A 166 -4.43 -17.89 16.54
C ILE A 166 -5.95 -17.98 16.34
N ASN A 167 -6.52 -17.08 15.55
CA ASN A 167 -7.95 -17.04 15.26
C ASN A 167 -8.25 -16.37 13.91
N ILE A 168 -9.36 -16.76 13.28
CA ILE A 168 -9.82 -16.23 12.00
C ILE A 168 -11.25 -15.71 12.21
N THR A 169 -11.53 -14.49 11.77
CA THR A 169 -12.90 -13.95 11.69
C THR A 169 -13.16 -13.38 10.31
N GLU A 170 -14.42 -13.08 10.00
CA GLU A 170 -14.82 -12.55 8.69
C GLU A 170 -14.09 -11.24 8.32
N THR A 171 -13.78 -10.40 9.32
CA THR A 171 -13.17 -9.08 9.12
C THR A 171 -11.73 -8.97 9.58
N LYS A 172 -11.25 -9.90 10.41
CA LYS A 172 -9.94 -9.82 11.07
C LYS A 172 -9.25 -11.17 11.15
N LEU A 173 -7.94 -11.16 10.97
CA LEU A 173 -7.07 -12.31 11.22
C LEU A 173 -6.19 -12.02 12.42
N TYR A 174 -6.30 -12.83 13.47
CA TYR A 174 -5.51 -12.65 14.70
C TYR A 174 -4.26 -13.51 14.66
N LEU A 175 -3.13 -12.88 14.98
CA LEU A 175 -1.80 -13.48 14.93
C LEU A 175 -1.04 -13.27 16.23
N GLN A 176 -0.16 -14.21 16.53
CA GLN A 176 0.83 -14.11 17.60
C GLN A 176 2.22 -14.18 16.97
N GLU A 177 2.89 -13.03 16.88
CA GLU A 177 4.25 -12.90 16.38
C GLU A 177 5.28 -13.17 17.47
N THR A 178 6.47 -13.59 17.07
CA THR A 178 7.61 -13.80 17.96
C THR A 178 8.71 -12.81 17.62
N VAL A 179 8.78 -11.73 18.38
CA VAL A 179 9.66 -10.59 18.11
C VAL A 179 10.83 -10.52 19.10
N PRO A 180 12.01 -10.00 18.70
CA PRO A 180 13.13 -9.83 19.62
C PRO A 180 12.77 -8.86 20.76
N ASN A 181 13.20 -9.18 21.97
CA ASN A 181 12.93 -8.39 23.18
C ASN A 181 14.02 -7.34 23.49
N GLY A 182 15.09 -7.27 22.69
CA GLY A 182 16.21 -6.34 22.87
C GLY A 182 17.27 -6.78 23.90
N LEU A 183 17.02 -7.85 24.66
CA LEU A 183 17.94 -8.41 25.68
C LEU A 183 18.48 -9.79 25.28
N GLY A 184 18.46 -10.11 23.98
CA GLY A 184 18.92 -11.39 23.44
C GLY A 184 17.90 -12.54 23.54
N GLY A 185 16.63 -12.25 23.85
CA GLY A 185 15.53 -13.22 23.81
C GLY A 185 14.41 -12.79 22.88
N TYR A 186 13.35 -13.60 22.82
CA TYR A 186 12.12 -13.28 22.08
C TYR A 186 10.93 -13.12 23.02
N LYS A 187 9.93 -12.38 22.57
CA LYS A 187 8.64 -12.22 23.23
C LYS A 187 7.51 -12.38 22.22
N HIS A 188 6.34 -12.75 22.71
CA HIS A 188 5.15 -12.76 21.88
C HIS A 188 4.53 -11.37 21.76
N ARG A 189 4.07 -11.03 20.56
CA ARG A 189 3.27 -9.83 20.27
C ARG A 189 2.00 -10.26 19.57
N GLU A 190 0.85 -9.88 20.12
CA GLU A 190 -0.42 -10.05 19.42
C GLU A 190 -0.55 -8.97 18.33
N THR A 191 -1.00 -9.38 17.16
CA THR A 191 -1.20 -8.51 16.00
C THR A 191 -2.40 -8.97 15.20
N THR A 192 -2.99 -8.07 14.43
CA THR A 192 -4.18 -8.35 13.64
C THR A 192 -4.03 -7.79 12.24
N LEU A 193 -4.41 -8.59 11.24
CA LEU A 193 -4.62 -8.10 9.88
C LEU A 193 -6.11 -7.84 9.66
N GLU A 194 -6.46 -6.64 9.21
CA GLU A 194 -7.82 -6.29 8.86
C GLU A 194 -8.10 -6.62 7.39
N LEU A 195 -9.38 -6.87 7.09
CA LEU A 195 -9.85 -7.11 5.74
C LEU A 195 -9.50 -5.92 4.84
N VAL A 196 -8.85 -6.19 3.71
CA VAL A 196 -8.51 -5.17 2.71
C VAL A 196 -9.82 -4.60 2.15
N LYS A 197 -9.96 -3.27 2.24
CA LYS A 197 -11.12 -2.51 1.76
C LYS A 197 -11.09 -2.25 0.26
#